data_AF-A0AAU6K2P5-F1
#
_entry.id   AF-A0AAU6K2P5-F1
#
_cell.length_a   1.000
_cell.length_b   1.000
_cell.length_c   1.000
_cell.angle_alpha   90.00
_cell.angle_beta   90.00
_cell.angle_gamma   90.00
#
_symmetry.space_group_name_H-M   'P 1'
#
loop_
_entity.id
_entity.type
_entity.pdbx_description
1 polymer ?
#
loop_
_entity_poly.entity_id
_entity_poly.type
_entity_poly.pdbx_seq_one_letter_code
_entity_poly.pdbx_strand_id
1 'polypeptide(L)'
;MLDSHSEDDIEPETDEELFRNPVCYEPAGRNLDLERDDLGIPEVPGLLATLVSMRGRVPVDRRGLICPDCRDLRGRRVAMYLVQRDGVWLASHYRKPGEKPISHESDEHLARKERVAKDSEDHGYRADIESATPDGRARLDVRIKGDNGIVLGYEPQLSLQSARTMRLRERFRRRAGIRSVWDFADPDHDGLGMVPYVRTPNLPASVIRVQKNPIEVRDGNYVLEDVRCSPGGAIARCPGKPYDPENPLSDAYCGRQHLILMPEHQSSAAYDTSKSALTLTRFIVEAAGGARVPFRRNGMYGWLPSDQWDRYLSANGPEEQSSSEDRSAVRRGDRRALCTEDRPATEARNEPKKRYESRTVVLETREVTPQPALPAIDASGQPIPPCHICGQPASLRNTEDKPEHYSCRQRQGAPS
;
A
#
# COMPACT_ATOMS: atom_id res chain seq x y z
N MET A 1 -23.41 32.65 33.48
CA MET A 1 -24.37 33.01 32.42
C MET A 1 -23.57 33.22 31.16
N LEU A 2 -23.88 32.43 30.12
CA LEU A 2 -23.72 32.72 28.68
C LEU A 2 -22.28 32.87 28.17
N ASP A 3 -21.80 32.25 27.09
CA ASP A 3 -22.43 31.41 26.08
C ASP A 3 -21.37 30.48 25.45
N SER A 4 -21.85 29.31 25.06
CA SER A 4 -21.18 28.27 24.31
C SER A 4 -21.17 28.57 22.81
N HIS A 5 -19.99 28.59 22.18
CA HIS A 5 -19.77 28.37 20.74
C HIS A 5 -18.55 27.45 20.64
N SER A 6 -18.80 26.14 20.63
CA SER A 6 -18.88 25.26 19.44
C SER A 6 -17.49 25.00 18.86
N GLU A 7 -16.99 23.81 19.19
CA GLU A 7 -15.93 23.13 18.47
C GLU A 7 -16.33 23.11 16.99
N ASP A 8 -15.62 23.89 16.16
CA ASP A 8 -15.85 23.87 14.71
C ASP A 8 -15.46 22.49 14.17
N ASP A 9 -16.50 21.74 13.85
CA ASP A 9 -16.55 20.55 13.04
C ASP A 9 -15.60 20.69 11.84
N ILE A 10 -14.47 19.97 11.87
CA ILE A 10 -13.88 19.50 10.61
C ILE A 10 -14.81 18.38 10.15
N GLU A 11 -15.86 18.77 9.42
CA GLU A 11 -16.65 17.83 8.66
C GLU A 11 -15.69 17.00 7.80
N PRO A 12 -15.79 15.66 7.79
CA PRO A 12 -15.06 14.86 6.82
C PRO A 12 -15.44 15.37 5.43
N GLU A 13 -14.46 15.86 4.66
CA GLU A 13 -14.64 16.24 3.24
C GLU A 13 -15.52 15.16 2.60
N THR A 14 -16.76 15.53 2.31
CA THR A 14 -17.72 14.57 1.78
C THR A 14 -17.16 14.08 0.46
N ASP A 15 -17.41 12.82 0.12
CA ASP A 15 -16.99 12.20 -1.15
C ASP A 15 -17.30 13.11 -2.37
N GLU A 16 -18.27 14.02 -2.27
CA GLU A 16 -18.66 15.01 -3.27
C GLU A 16 -17.58 16.04 -3.62
N GLU A 17 -16.72 16.47 -2.69
CA GLU A 17 -15.65 17.45 -2.95
C GLU A 17 -14.48 16.84 -3.73
N LEU A 18 -14.17 15.56 -3.48
CA LEU A 18 -13.17 14.76 -4.20
C LEU A 18 -13.49 14.55 -5.69
N PHE A 19 -14.71 14.88 -6.15
CA PHE A 19 -15.13 14.72 -7.55
C PHE A 19 -15.19 16.01 -8.36
N ARG A 20 -14.82 17.17 -7.80
CA ARG A 20 -14.72 18.43 -8.58
C ARG A 20 -13.36 18.57 -9.26
N ASN A 21 -12.97 17.55 -10.04
CA ASN A 21 -11.71 17.63 -10.77
C ASN A 21 -11.82 18.69 -11.88
N PRO A 22 -10.79 19.52 -12.07
CA PRO A 22 -10.74 20.41 -13.22
C PRO A 22 -10.68 19.58 -14.51
N VAL A 23 -11.26 20.10 -15.60
CA VAL A 23 -11.22 19.47 -16.91
C VAL A 23 -10.91 20.50 -17.98
N CYS A 24 -9.96 20.18 -18.86
CA CYS A 24 -9.63 21.00 -20.01
C CYS A 24 -10.33 20.47 -21.26
N TYR A 25 -10.92 21.39 -22.02
CA TYR A 25 -11.42 21.12 -23.36
C TYR A 25 -10.35 21.52 -24.38
N GLU A 26 -9.59 20.52 -24.86
CA GLU A 26 -8.46 20.70 -25.78
C GLU A 26 -8.79 21.50 -27.04
N PRO A 27 -9.95 21.32 -27.72
CA PRO A 27 -10.25 22.07 -28.93
C PRO A 27 -10.31 23.59 -28.70
N ALA A 28 -10.62 24.02 -27.48
CA ALA A 28 -10.64 25.43 -27.10
C ALA A 28 -9.45 25.86 -26.23
N GLY A 29 -8.53 24.92 -25.94
CA GLY A 29 -7.31 25.17 -25.17
C GLY A 29 -7.50 25.65 -23.73
N ARG A 30 -8.68 25.46 -23.12
CA ARG A 30 -9.03 26.06 -21.82
C ARG A 30 -9.76 25.10 -20.89
N ASN A 31 -9.75 25.42 -19.59
CA ASN A 31 -10.51 24.68 -18.59
C ASN A 31 -12.00 25.00 -18.70
N LEU A 32 -12.85 23.99 -18.51
CA LEU A 32 -14.29 24.16 -18.44
C LEU A 32 -14.68 24.62 -17.04
N ASP A 33 -15.61 25.57 -17.01
CA ASP A 33 -16.32 25.96 -15.80
C ASP A 33 -17.67 25.22 -15.76
N LEU A 34 -17.72 24.10 -15.04
CA LEU A 34 -18.90 23.22 -15.03
C LEU A 34 -20.11 23.82 -14.30
N GLU A 35 -19.95 24.95 -13.60
CA GLU A 35 -21.04 25.66 -12.94
C GLU A 35 -21.76 26.62 -13.90
N ARG A 36 -21.20 26.88 -15.08
CA ARG A 36 -21.79 27.76 -16.10
C ARG A 36 -22.47 26.97 -17.21
N ASP A 37 -23.58 27.49 -17.70
CA ASP A 37 -24.32 26.91 -18.84
C ASP A 37 -23.49 26.84 -20.13
N ASP A 38 -22.60 27.83 -20.34
CA ASP A 38 -21.67 27.90 -21.47
C ASP A 38 -20.37 27.12 -21.25
N LEU A 39 -20.22 26.47 -20.09
CA LEU A 39 -19.02 25.81 -19.62
C LEU A 39 -17.76 26.70 -19.60
N GLY A 40 -17.93 28.03 -19.57
CA GLY A 40 -16.82 28.99 -19.71
C GLY A 40 -16.28 29.12 -21.14
N ILE A 41 -17.00 28.60 -22.15
CA ILE A 41 -16.64 28.66 -23.58
C ILE A 41 -17.79 29.28 -24.39
N PRO A 42 -18.01 30.60 -24.30
CA PRO A 42 -19.11 31.28 -24.99
C PRO A 42 -19.02 31.18 -26.52
N GLU A 43 -17.83 30.93 -27.07
CA GLU A 43 -17.58 30.80 -28.51
C GLU A 43 -18.07 29.45 -29.08
N VAL A 44 -18.44 28.49 -28.22
CA VAL A 44 -19.02 27.21 -28.62
C VAL A 44 -20.40 27.04 -27.98
N PRO A 45 -21.44 27.69 -28.54
CA PRO A 45 -22.80 27.58 -28.01
C PRO A 45 -23.27 26.13 -27.96
N GLY A 46 -23.85 25.72 -26.82
CA GLY A 46 -24.37 24.37 -26.64
C GLY A 46 -23.30 23.28 -26.46
N LEU A 47 -22.05 23.65 -26.13
CA LEU A 47 -20.94 22.71 -25.95
C LEU A 47 -21.30 21.55 -25.01
N LEU A 48 -21.98 21.81 -23.89
CA LEU A 48 -22.41 20.77 -22.97
C LEU A 48 -23.32 19.74 -23.66
N ALA A 49 -24.33 20.19 -24.41
CA ALA A 49 -25.22 19.32 -25.16
C ALA A 49 -24.46 18.50 -26.21
N THR A 50 -23.49 19.13 -26.90
CA THR A 50 -22.59 18.45 -27.84
C THR A 50 -21.78 17.35 -27.15
N LEU A 51 -21.09 17.65 -26.04
CA LEU A 51 -20.28 16.69 -25.28
C LEU A 51 -21.13 15.54 -24.70
N VAL A 52 -22.35 15.83 -24.26
CA VAL A 52 -23.31 14.83 -23.79
C VAL A 52 -23.77 13.95 -24.94
N SER A 53 -24.06 14.51 -26.12
CA SER A 53 -24.48 13.75 -27.31
C SER A 53 -23.41 12.78 -27.82
N MET A 54 -22.13 13.07 -27.55
CA MET A 54 -20.99 12.19 -27.88
C MET A 54 -20.95 10.93 -27.01
N ARG A 55 -21.69 10.86 -25.90
CA ARG A 55 -21.69 9.69 -25.01
C ARG A 55 -22.19 8.46 -25.74
N GLY A 56 -21.39 7.40 -25.72
CA GLY A 56 -21.69 6.13 -26.39
C GLY A 56 -21.48 6.14 -27.90
N ARG A 57 -21.18 7.29 -28.51
CA ARG A 57 -20.93 7.44 -29.96
C ARG A 57 -19.46 7.72 -30.28
N VAL A 58 -18.80 8.49 -29.43
CA VAL A 58 -17.38 8.86 -29.59
C VAL A 58 -16.56 8.25 -28.44
N PRO A 59 -15.45 7.55 -28.70
CA PRO A 59 -14.49 7.11 -27.68
C PRO A 59 -14.02 8.27 -26.79
N VAL A 60 -13.85 8.05 -25.48
CA VAL A 60 -13.60 9.11 -24.49
C VAL A 60 -12.32 9.91 -24.77
N ASP A 61 -11.27 9.22 -25.22
CA ASP A 61 -9.96 9.77 -25.60
C ASP A 61 -10.02 10.72 -26.80
N ARG A 62 -11.11 10.68 -27.57
CA ARG A 62 -11.36 11.52 -28.76
C ARG A 62 -12.33 12.67 -28.52
N ARG A 63 -12.86 12.83 -27.29
CA ARG A 63 -13.81 13.90 -26.97
C ARG A 63 -13.14 15.24 -26.64
N GLY A 64 -11.81 15.25 -26.54
CA GLY A 64 -11.04 16.45 -26.22
C GLY A 64 -11.17 16.90 -24.76
N LEU A 65 -11.71 16.06 -23.87
CA LEU A 65 -11.78 16.33 -22.42
C LEU A 65 -10.59 15.67 -21.75
N ILE A 66 -9.68 16.47 -21.19
CA ILE A 66 -8.47 15.98 -20.54
C ILE A 66 -8.32 16.53 -19.12
N CYS A 67 -7.63 15.79 -18.27
CA CYS A 67 -7.26 16.25 -16.94
C CYS A 67 -6.09 17.25 -17.05
N PRO A 68 -6.27 18.53 -16.69
CA PRO A 68 -5.21 19.53 -16.78
C PRO A 68 -4.06 19.18 -15.83
N ASP A 69 -4.34 18.65 -14.64
CA ASP A 69 -3.30 18.24 -13.69
C ASP A 69 -2.43 17.11 -14.27
N CYS A 70 -3.04 16.12 -14.92
CA CYS A 70 -2.29 15.04 -15.56
C CYS A 70 -1.45 15.56 -16.74
N ARG A 71 -1.94 16.55 -17.48
CA ARG A 71 -1.19 17.18 -18.58
C ARG A 71 -0.03 18.01 -18.04
N ASP A 72 -0.31 18.90 -17.11
CA ASP A 72 0.60 19.98 -16.69
C ASP A 72 1.60 19.50 -15.63
N LEU A 73 1.18 18.64 -14.70
CA LEU A 73 2.06 18.11 -13.65
C LEU A 73 2.80 16.83 -14.08
N ARG A 74 2.21 16.02 -14.97
CA ARG A 74 2.71 14.66 -15.30
C ARG A 74 3.08 14.47 -16.76
N GLY A 75 2.86 15.46 -17.63
CA GLY A 75 3.11 15.35 -19.07
C GLY A 75 2.27 14.26 -19.76
N ARG A 76 1.15 13.84 -19.16
CA ARG A 76 0.30 12.75 -19.64
C ARG A 76 -1.04 13.27 -20.11
N ARG A 77 -1.43 12.90 -21.33
CA ARG A 77 -2.77 13.15 -21.86
C ARG A 77 -3.74 12.10 -21.32
N VAL A 78 -4.50 12.43 -20.27
CA VAL A 78 -5.48 11.52 -19.65
C VAL A 78 -6.88 12.05 -19.87
N ALA A 79 -7.74 11.22 -20.48
CA ALA A 79 -9.11 11.60 -20.80
C ALA A 79 -10.02 11.67 -19.56
N MET A 80 -11.01 12.56 -19.60
CA MET A 80 -12.00 12.79 -18.55
C MET A 80 -13.42 12.49 -19.05
N TYR A 81 -14.25 12.00 -18.13
CA TYR A 81 -15.69 11.88 -18.29
C TYR A 81 -16.39 13.07 -17.65
N LEU A 82 -17.44 13.57 -18.30
CA LEU A 82 -18.45 14.38 -17.62
C LEU A 82 -19.49 13.44 -17.00
N VAL A 83 -19.84 13.67 -15.74
CA VAL A 83 -20.80 12.89 -14.97
C VAL A 83 -21.79 13.85 -14.33
N GLN A 84 -23.08 13.52 -14.35
CA GLN A 84 -24.09 14.30 -13.65
C GLN A 84 -24.42 13.60 -12.33
N ARG A 85 -24.42 14.35 -11.23
CA ARG A 85 -24.86 13.88 -9.90
C ARG A 85 -25.74 14.95 -9.28
N ASP A 86 -26.92 14.56 -8.83
CA ASP A 86 -27.87 15.45 -8.15
C ASP A 86 -28.11 16.78 -8.89
N GLY A 87 -28.16 16.70 -10.22
CA GLY A 87 -28.35 17.84 -11.13
C GLY A 87 -27.05 18.59 -11.52
N VAL A 88 -25.95 18.38 -10.81
CA VAL A 88 -24.66 19.07 -11.00
C VAL A 88 -23.74 18.31 -11.96
N TRP A 89 -23.03 19.03 -12.82
CA TRP A 89 -22.01 18.46 -13.70
C TRP A 89 -20.64 18.43 -13.02
N LEU A 90 -20.01 17.26 -13.06
CA LEU A 90 -18.68 17.00 -12.53
C LEU A 90 -17.80 16.39 -13.62
N ALA A 91 -16.49 16.60 -13.52
CA ALA A 91 -15.52 15.87 -14.33
C ALA A 91 -14.83 14.81 -13.49
N SER A 92 -14.69 13.62 -14.05
CA SER A 92 -14.10 12.49 -13.37
C SER A 92 -13.31 11.64 -14.35
N HIS A 93 -12.28 10.99 -13.82
CA HIS A 93 -11.62 9.89 -14.50
C HIS A 93 -12.53 8.65 -14.65
N TYR A 94 -13.72 8.62 -14.01
CA TYR A 94 -14.65 7.47 -14.00
C TYR A 94 -15.99 7.78 -14.65
N ARG A 95 -16.64 6.73 -15.14
CA ARG A 95 -17.97 6.84 -15.74
C ARG A 95 -19.08 6.65 -14.71
N LYS A 96 -18.89 5.82 -13.68
CA LYS A 96 -19.93 5.51 -12.67
C LYS A 96 -19.41 5.60 -11.23
N PRO A 97 -20.25 5.99 -10.25
CA PRO A 97 -19.95 5.83 -8.83
C PRO A 97 -19.62 4.37 -8.51
N GLY A 98 -18.52 4.12 -7.79
CA GLY A 98 -18.04 2.77 -7.44
C GLY A 98 -17.25 2.04 -8.53
N GLU A 99 -17.13 2.60 -9.74
CA GLU A 99 -15.98 2.26 -10.59
C GLU A 99 -14.75 2.75 -9.83
N LYS A 100 -13.80 1.83 -9.58
CA LYS A 100 -12.59 2.15 -8.81
C LYS A 100 -12.04 3.46 -9.33
N PRO A 101 -11.65 4.37 -8.42
CA PRO A 101 -10.80 5.45 -8.83
C PRO A 101 -9.68 4.87 -9.71
N ILE A 102 -9.41 5.46 -10.88
CA ILE A 102 -8.10 5.57 -11.50
C ILE A 102 -7.33 6.08 -10.30
N SER A 103 -6.74 5.11 -9.64
CA SER A 103 -5.86 5.31 -8.53
C SER A 103 -4.91 6.39 -9.04
N HIS A 104 -5.14 7.63 -8.61
CA HIS A 104 -4.04 8.54 -8.44
C HIS A 104 -3.24 7.81 -7.38
N GLU A 105 -2.30 7.02 -7.88
CA GLU A 105 -1.24 6.48 -7.06
C GLU A 105 -0.74 7.65 -6.21
N SER A 106 -0.81 7.49 -4.89
CA SER A 106 -0.46 8.59 -3.99
C SER A 106 1.01 8.94 -4.18
N ASP A 107 1.38 10.17 -3.88
CA ASP A 107 2.76 10.62 -4.01
C ASP A 107 3.71 9.78 -3.15
N GLU A 108 3.24 9.25 -2.01
CA GLU A 108 3.96 8.31 -1.16
C GLU A 108 4.15 6.94 -1.82
N HIS A 109 3.13 6.42 -2.52
CA HIS A 109 3.23 5.13 -3.22
C HIS A 109 4.26 5.23 -4.36
N LEU A 110 4.19 6.32 -5.15
CA LEU A 110 5.19 6.63 -6.19
C LEU A 110 6.59 6.82 -5.59
N ALA A 111 6.70 7.62 -4.52
CA ALA A 111 7.98 7.89 -3.87
C ALA A 111 8.65 6.60 -3.37
N ARG A 112 7.87 5.65 -2.81
CA ARG A 112 8.39 4.35 -2.38
C ARG A 112 8.88 3.51 -3.54
N LYS A 113 8.14 3.45 -4.65
CA LYS A 113 8.56 2.71 -5.85
C LYS A 113 9.87 3.26 -6.41
N GLU A 114 9.92 4.57 -6.61
CA GLU A 114 11.09 5.26 -7.15
C GLU A 114 12.30 5.11 -6.24
N ARG A 115 12.11 5.28 -4.92
CA ARG A 115 13.16 5.09 -3.92
C ARG A 115 13.74 3.68 -3.97
N VAL A 116 12.88 2.65 -3.92
CA VAL A 116 13.34 1.25 -3.94
C VAL A 116 13.98 0.87 -5.26
N ALA A 117 13.42 1.31 -6.39
CA ALA A 117 14.01 1.05 -7.71
C ALA A 117 15.41 1.68 -7.82
N LYS A 118 15.51 2.98 -7.50
CA LYS A 118 16.77 3.72 -7.56
C LYS A 118 17.81 3.14 -6.60
N ASP A 119 17.42 2.82 -5.37
CA ASP A 119 18.33 2.21 -4.41
C ASP A 119 18.83 0.85 -4.87
N SER A 120 17.97 0.05 -5.52
CA SER A 120 18.39 -1.23 -6.09
C SER A 120 19.41 -1.04 -7.22
N GLU A 121 19.18 -0.06 -8.10
CA GLU A 121 20.10 0.29 -9.20
C GLU A 121 21.44 0.83 -8.71
N ASP A 122 21.41 1.73 -7.72
CA ASP A 122 22.61 2.29 -7.10
C ASP A 122 23.47 1.19 -6.42
N HIS A 123 22.88 0.01 -6.11
CA HIS A 123 23.56 -1.18 -5.58
C HIS A 123 23.80 -2.29 -6.63
N GLY A 124 23.65 -1.98 -7.92
CA GLY A 124 24.00 -2.89 -9.02
C GLY A 124 22.90 -3.87 -9.45
N TYR A 125 21.69 -3.79 -8.89
CA TYR A 125 20.56 -4.60 -9.31
C TYR A 125 19.68 -3.86 -10.31
N ARG A 126 19.29 -4.55 -11.38
CA ARG A 126 18.33 -3.97 -12.34
C ARG A 126 16.94 -3.93 -11.71
N ALA A 127 16.32 -2.76 -11.68
CA ALA A 127 14.93 -2.57 -11.27
C ALA A 127 14.07 -2.06 -12.43
N ASP A 128 12.84 -2.57 -12.54
CA ASP A 128 11.84 -2.11 -13.50
C ASP A 128 10.58 -1.71 -12.71
N ILE A 129 10.21 -0.42 -12.73
CA ILE A 129 8.97 0.08 -12.09
C ILE A 129 7.77 -0.33 -12.96
N GLU A 130 6.67 -0.70 -12.30
CA GLU A 130 5.40 -1.02 -12.96
C GLU A 130 5.49 -2.15 -14.02
N SER A 131 6.41 -3.09 -13.84
CA SER A 131 6.67 -4.19 -14.76
C SER A 131 5.55 -5.22 -14.75
N ALA A 132 5.01 -5.54 -15.94
CA ALA A 132 4.21 -6.74 -16.12
C ALA A 132 5.06 -8.01 -15.96
N THR A 133 4.46 -9.09 -15.46
CA THR A 133 5.03 -10.42 -15.55
C THR A 133 5.04 -10.89 -17.00
N PRO A 134 5.94 -11.81 -17.41
CA PRO A 134 6.04 -12.25 -18.81
C PRO A 134 4.74 -12.83 -19.39
N ASP A 135 3.88 -13.36 -18.53
CA ASP A 135 2.55 -13.90 -18.87
C ASP A 135 1.44 -12.83 -18.86
N GLY A 136 1.76 -11.57 -18.54
CA GLY A 136 0.83 -10.44 -18.48
C GLY A 136 -0.19 -10.51 -17.34
N ARG A 137 -0.12 -11.53 -16.47
CA ARG A 137 -1.15 -11.82 -15.45
C ARG A 137 -0.99 -11.03 -14.16
N ALA A 138 0.19 -10.48 -13.91
CA ALA A 138 0.44 -9.61 -12.77
C ALA A 138 1.27 -8.40 -13.20
N ARG A 139 0.99 -7.26 -12.60
CA ARG A 139 1.87 -6.10 -12.63
C ARG A 139 2.52 -5.99 -11.26
N LEU A 140 3.84 -5.90 -11.24
CA LEU A 140 4.60 -5.61 -10.04
C LEU A 140 4.79 -4.11 -9.92
N ASP A 141 4.67 -3.59 -8.71
CA ASP A 141 4.94 -2.18 -8.42
C ASP A 141 6.41 -1.85 -8.69
N VAL A 142 7.33 -2.66 -8.15
CA VAL A 142 8.75 -2.67 -8.55
C VAL A 142 9.21 -4.11 -8.71
N ARG A 143 9.81 -4.41 -9.86
CA ARG A 143 10.47 -5.70 -10.12
C ARG A 143 11.98 -5.53 -10.03
N ILE A 144 12.66 -6.32 -9.22
CA ILE A 144 14.12 -6.27 -9.06
C ILE A 144 14.70 -7.61 -9.48
N LYS A 145 15.72 -7.57 -10.34
CA LYS A 145 16.50 -8.75 -10.74
C LYS A 145 17.72 -8.83 -9.83
N GLY A 146 17.65 -9.78 -8.90
CA GLY A 146 18.71 -10.06 -7.93
C GLY A 146 19.68 -11.13 -8.43
N ASP A 147 20.54 -11.58 -7.52
CA ASP A 147 21.56 -12.58 -7.78
C ASP A 147 20.97 -13.98 -7.99
N ASN A 148 21.72 -14.87 -8.65
CA ASN A 148 21.37 -16.28 -8.80
C ASN A 148 19.94 -16.53 -9.35
N GLY A 149 19.48 -15.63 -10.23
CA GLY A 149 18.14 -15.72 -10.82
C GLY A 149 16.99 -15.30 -9.90
N ILE A 150 17.28 -14.70 -8.74
CA ILE A 150 16.28 -14.15 -7.83
C ILE A 150 15.52 -13.03 -8.55
N VAL A 151 14.18 -13.08 -8.44
CA VAL A 151 13.31 -11.97 -8.84
C VAL A 151 12.54 -11.52 -7.61
N LEU A 152 12.76 -10.29 -7.17
CA LEU A 152 11.95 -9.68 -6.14
C LEU A 152 10.81 -8.86 -6.75
N GLY A 153 9.66 -8.88 -6.09
CA GLY A 153 8.55 -7.96 -6.35
C GLY A 153 8.28 -7.11 -5.12
N TYR A 154 8.65 -5.83 -5.12
CA TYR A 154 8.39 -4.92 -4.01
C TYR A 154 7.05 -4.18 -4.23
N GLU A 155 6.23 -4.14 -3.19
CA GLU A 155 4.80 -3.78 -3.25
C GLU A 155 4.36 -2.95 -2.04
N PRO A 156 4.50 -1.62 -2.10
CA PRO A 156 4.05 -0.75 -1.01
C PRO A 156 2.52 -0.80 -0.89
N GLN A 157 2.02 -1.01 0.33
CA GLN A 157 0.61 -1.06 0.68
C GLN A 157 0.26 0.12 1.58
N LEU A 158 -0.32 1.15 0.96
CA LEU A 158 -0.81 2.35 1.64
C LEU A 158 -2.34 2.44 1.68
N SER A 159 -3.02 1.49 1.05
CA SER A 159 -4.48 1.38 1.03
C SER A 159 -4.91 0.03 1.55
N LEU A 160 -6.11 0.00 2.12
CA LEU A 160 -6.73 -1.22 2.63
C LEU A 160 -6.91 -2.24 1.50
N GLN A 161 -6.28 -3.40 1.63
CA GLN A 161 -6.67 -4.59 0.87
C GLN A 161 -6.80 -5.80 1.78
N SER A 162 -7.82 -6.62 1.54
CA SER A 162 -8.03 -7.82 2.34
C SER A 162 -6.85 -8.80 2.24
N ALA A 163 -6.53 -9.43 3.38
CA ALA A 163 -5.54 -10.50 3.47
C ALA A 163 -5.81 -11.65 2.49
N ARG A 164 -7.08 -11.90 2.13
CA ARG A 164 -7.48 -12.92 1.15
C ARG A 164 -6.96 -12.60 -0.25
N THR A 165 -7.12 -11.35 -0.68
CA THR A 165 -6.63 -10.89 -2.00
C THR A 165 -5.11 -10.93 -2.06
N MET A 166 -4.44 -10.49 -0.99
CA MET A 166 -2.98 -10.50 -0.92
C MET A 166 -2.42 -11.94 -1.00
N ARG A 167 -2.97 -12.88 -0.23
CA ARG A 167 -2.59 -14.30 -0.30
C ARG A 167 -2.78 -14.90 -1.68
N LEU A 168 -3.84 -14.52 -2.39
CA LEU A 168 -4.07 -14.99 -3.75
C LEU A 168 -2.98 -14.47 -4.72
N ARG A 169 -2.68 -13.17 -4.66
CA ARG A 169 -1.60 -12.53 -5.45
C ARG A 169 -0.25 -13.16 -5.13
N GLU A 170 0.04 -13.36 -3.86
CA GLU A 170 1.27 -13.99 -3.40
C GLU A 170 1.42 -15.41 -3.94
N ARG A 171 0.36 -16.21 -3.89
CA ARG A 171 0.37 -17.57 -4.47
C ARG A 171 0.67 -17.55 -5.97
N PHE A 172 0.20 -16.56 -6.72
CA PHE A 172 0.53 -16.43 -8.15
C PHE A 172 1.99 -16.03 -8.36
N ARG A 173 2.49 -15.04 -7.59
CA ARG A 173 3.88 -14.57 -7.66
C ARG A 173 4.89 -15.66 -7.32
N ARG A 174 4.65 -16.38 -6.22
CA ARG A 174 5.50 -17.50 -5.81
C ARG A 174 5.60 -18.59 -6.88
N ARG A 175 4.49 -18.95 -7.54
CA ARG A 175 4.50 -19.91 -8.66
C ARG A 175 5.26 -19.39 -9.89
N ALA A 176 5.32 -18.08 -10.08
CA ALA A 176 6.11 -17.44 -11.13
C ALA A 176 7.58 -17.22 -10.73
N GLY A 177 8.04 -17.77 -9.59
CA GLY A 177 9.41 -17.62 -9.10
C GLY A 177 9.72 -16.24 -8.52
N ILE A 178 8.70 -15.43 -8.23
CA ILE A 178 8.85 -14.09 -7.66
C ILE A 178 8.77 -14.18 -6.14
N ARG A 179 9.75 -13.60 -5.45
CA ARG A 179 9.73 -13.39 -3.99
C ARG A 179 9.17 -12.00 -3.71
N SER A 180 7.97 -11.91 -3.15
CA SER A 180 7.34 -10.61 -2.92
C SER A 180 7.79 -9.99 -1.59
N VAL A 181 8.06 -8.69 -1.58
CA VAL A 181 8.20 -7.87 -0.37
C VAL A 181 6.98 -6.96 -0.29
N TRP A 182 6.04 -7.30 0.58
CA TRP A 182 4.88 -6.46 0.87
C TRP A 182 5.23 -5.46 1.96
N ASP A 183 5.27 -4.16 1.62
CA ASP A 183 5.65 -3.10 2.57
C ASP A 183 4.41 -2.40 3.12
N PHE A 184 4.15 -2.57 4.41
CA PHE A 184 3.01 -1.98 5.11
C PHE A 184 3.42 -0.76 5.91
N ALA A 185 2.72 0.36 5.69
CA ALA A 185 2.86 1.56 6.52
C ALA A 185 1.91 1.56 7.73
N ASP A 186 0.74 0.93 7.58
CA ASP A 186 -0.28 0.78 8.61
C ASP A 186 0.06 -0.42 9.53
N PRO A 187 0.26 -0.21 10.84
CA PRO A 187 0.56 -1.28 11.80
C PRO A 187 -0.61 -2.23 12.06
N ASP A 188 -1.84 -1.88 11.68
CA ASP A 188 -3.04 -2.67 11.92
C ASP A 188 -3.56 -3.35 10.63
N HIS A 189 -2.77 -3.30 9.56
CA HIS A 189 -3.19 -3.83 8.27
C HIS A 189 -3.39 -5.37 8.31
N ASP A 190 -4.58 -5.85 7.92
CA ASP A 190 -4.98 -7.28 7.90
C ASP A 190 -3.98 -8.25 7.22
N GLY A 191 -3.16 -7.72 6.33
CA GLY A 191 -2.13 -8.45 5.58
C GLY A 191 -0.87 -8.80 6.37
N LEU A 192 -0.62 -8.16 7.52
CA LEU A 192 0.56 -8.40 8.35
C LEU A 192 0.65 -9.86 8.78
N GLY A 193 1.82 -10.47 8.62
CA GLY A 193 2.05 -11.89 8.91
C GLY A 193 1.40 -12.88 7.92
N MET A 194 0.53 -12.43 7.00
CA MET A 194 -0.21 -13.31 6.07
C MET A 194 0.48 -13.49 4.71
N VAL A 195 1.47 -12.66 4.42
CA VAL A 195 2.34 -12.66 3.22
C VAL A 195 3.76 -12.24 3.64
N PRO A 196 4.81 -12.52 2.85
CA PRO A 196 6.17 -12.08 3.20
C PRO A 196 6.23 -10.55 3.23
N TYR A 197 6.38 -9.98 4.41
CA TYR A 197 6.15 -8.56 4.63
C TYR A 197 7.33 -7.85 5.30
N VAL A 198 7.33 -6.54 5.16
CA VAL A 198 8.03 -5.61 6.04
C VAL A 198 7.04 -4.54 6.50
N ARG A 199 7.26 -3.99 7.67
CA ARG A 199 6.56 -2.80 8.13
C ARG A 199 7.54 -1.64 8.18
N THR A 200 7.19 -0.52 7.58
CA THR A 200 7.98 0.71 7.60
C THR A 200 7.14 1.85 8.18
N PRO A 201 7.74 2.96 8.65
CA PRO A 201 6.97 4.12 9.06
C PRO A 201 6.09 4.66 7.92
N ASN A 202 4.91 5.16 8.26
CA ASN A 202 4.16 6.04 7.37
C ASN A 202 4.86 7.41 7.31
N LEU A 203 5.48 7.71 6.18
CA LEU A 203 6.28 8.92 5.96
C LEU A 203 5.70 9.70 4.78
N PRO A 204 5.76 11.04 4.80
CA PRO A 204 5.36 11.84 3.66
C PRO A 204 6.30 11.63 2.47
N ALA A 205 5.79 11.80 1.26
CA ALA A 205 6.53 11.56 0.01
C ALA A 205 7.86 12.33 -0.06
N SER A 206 7.90 13.57 0.45
CA SER A 206 9.10 14.41 0.50
C SER A 206 10.23 13.78 1.30
N VAL A 207 9.91 13.10 2.41
CA VAL A 207 10.89 12.42 3.26
C VAL A 207 11.37 11.14 2.59
N ILE A 208 10.47 10.38 1.94
CA ILE A 208 10.79 9.12 1.25
C ILE A 208 11.74 9.35 0.06
N ARG A 209 11.54 10.44 -0.69
CA ARG A 209 12.34 10.79 -1.88
C ARG A 209 13.79 11.17 -1.54
N VAL A 210 14.05 11.65 -0.34
CA VAL A 210 15.41 12.01 0.08
C VAL A 210 16.19 10.73 0.37
N GLN A 211 17.09 10.37 -0.55
CA GLN A 211 17.79 9.09 -0.45
C GLN A 211 18.73 8.93 0.77
N LYS A 212 19.06 10.02 1.44
CA LYS A 212 19.86 9.97 2.67
C LYS A 212 19.02 9.66 3.90
N ASN A 213 17.69 9.79 3.82
CA ASN A 213 16.81 9.48 4.93
C ASN A 213 16.67 7.96 5.08
N PRO A 214 17.08 7.40 6.23
CA PRO A 214 16.88 5.99 6.49
C PRO A 214 15.39 5.73 6.72
N ILE A 215 14.83 4.78 5.96
CA ILE A 215 13.49 4.24 6.23
C ILE A 215 13.69 2.96 7.01
N GLU A 216 13.41 2.99 8.30
CA GLU A 216 13.61 1.83 9.18
C GLU A 216 12.55 0.74 8.93
N VAL A 217 12.99 -0.52 8.93
CA VAL A 217 12.12 -1.69 8.98
C VAL A 217 11.75 -1.95 10.43
N ARG A 218 10.49 -1.70 10.77
CA ARG A 218 9.96 -1.78 12.15
C ARG A 218 9.34 -3.13 12.50
N ASP A 219 9.03 -3.95 11.50
CA ASP A 219 8.52 -5.32 11.68
C ASP A 219 8.65 -6.13 10.37
N GLY A 220 8.38 -7.44 10.42
CA GLY A 220 8.47 -8.36 9.29
C GLY A 220 9.87 -8.94 9.08
N ASN A 221 10.88 -8.34 9.75
CA ASN A 221 12.20 -8.92 9.90
C ASN A 221 12.29 -9.76 11.18
N TYR A 222 12.71 -11.01 11.03
CA TYR A 222 12.85 -12.00 12.09
C TYR A 222 14.31 -12.37 12.28
N VAL A 223 14.60 -12.83 13.49
CA VAL A 223 15.87 -13.42 13.89
C VAL A 223 15.64 -14.76 14.57
N LEU A 224 16.69 -15.58 14.59
CA LEU A 224 16.76 -16.81 15.33
C LEU A 224 17.31 -16.53 16.72
N GLU A 225 16.53 -16.86 17.75
CA GLU A 225 16.92 -16.67 19.14
C GLU A 225 16.94 -18.01 19.88
N ASP A 226 17.94 -18.19 20.74
CA ASP A 226 18.05 -19.33 21.62
C ASP A 226 17.44 -18.97 22.98
N VAL A 227 16.29 -19.57 23.29
CA VAL A 227 15.50 -19.21 24.46
C VAL A 227 15.28 -20.40 25.38
N ARG A 228 15.44 -20.15 26.68
CA ARG A 228 15.19 -21.17 27.70
C ARG A 228 13.69 -21.34 27.90
N CYS A 229 13.20 -22.57 27.76
CA CYS A 229 11.81 -22.92 27.99
C CYS A 229 11.47 -22.95 29.48
N SER A 230 10.92 -21.85 29.99
CA SER A 230 10.48 -21.70 31.37
C SER A 230 9.22 -20.83 31.46
N PRO A 231 8.47 -20.90 32.57
CA PRO A 231 7.26 -20.07 32.78
C PRO A 231 7.48 -18.56 32.69
N GLY A 232 8.71 -18.08 32.91
CA GLY A 232 9.09 -16.67 32.78
C GLY A 232 10.01 -16.39 31.59
N GLY A 233 10.15 -17.33 30.66
CA GLY A 233 10.99 -17.20 29.47
C GLY A 233 10.27 -16.49 28.32
N ALA A 234 10.99 -16.26 27.22
CA ALA A 234 10.46 -15.56 26.04
C ALA A 234 9.44 -16.37 25.21
N ILE A 235 9.15 -17.62 25.59
CA ILE A 235 8.12 -18.45 24.95
C ILE A 235 6.95 -18.72 25.88
N ALA A 236 5.75 -18.51 25.37
CA ALA A 236 4.51 -18.79 26.10
C ALA A 236 4.29 -20.29 26.38
N ARG A 237 4.94 -21.18 25.59
CA ARG A 237 4.83 -22.63 25.74
C ARG A 237 5.96 -23.38 25.03
N CYS A 238 6.30 -24.58 25.51
CA CYS A 238 7.26 -25.47 24.86
C CYS A 238 6.74 -25.90 23.47
N PRO A 239 7.51 -25.69 22.39
CA PRO A 239 7.11 -26.12 21.04
C PRO A 239 7.12 -27.65 20.89
N GLY A 240 7.85 -28.36 21.74
CA GLY A 240 7.93 -29.83 21.73
C GLY A 240 6.86 -30.55 22.55
N LYS A 241 5.89 -29.83 23.14
CA LYS A 241 4.83 -30.42 23.97
C LYS A 241 3.43 -30.11 23.43
N PRO A 242 2.55 -31.11 23.23
CA PRO A 242 1.18 -30.91 22.73
C PRO A 242 0.34 -30.09 23.71
N TYR A 243 -0.67 -29.37 23.21
CA TYR A 243 -1.60 -28.59 24.05
C TYR A 243 -2.54 -29.49 24.83
N ASP A 244 -2.45 -29.40 26.15
CA ASP A 244 -3.39 -30.05 27.08
C ASP A 244 -4.32 -28.97 27.66
N PRO A 245 -5.61 -28.95 27.26
CA PRO A 245 -6.58 -27.98 27.77
C PRO A 245 -6.94 -28.20 29.24
N GLU A 246 -6.76 -29.40 29.80
CA GLU A 246 -7.08 -29.70 31.20
C GLU A 246 -5.96 -29.26 32.15
N ASN A 247 -4.71 -29.24 31.66
CA ASN A 247 -3.53 -28.80 32.40
C ASN A 247 -2.68 -27.80 31.59
N PRO A 248 -3.15 -26.55 31.41
CA PRO A 248 -2.53 -25.60 30.49
C PRO A 248 -1.12 -25.15 30.88
N LEU A 249 -0.71 -25.32 32.15
CA LEU A 249 0.53 -24.74 32.70
C LEU A 249 1.51 -25.75 33.34
N SER A 250 1.03 -26.83 33.98
CA SER A 250 1.90 -27.72 34.80
C SER A 250 2.92 -28.51 33.96
N ASP A 251 2.59 -28.80 32.70
CA ASP A 251 3.47 -29.47 31.76
C ASP A 251 3.85 -28.61 30.56
N ALA A 252 3.55 -27.31 30.55
CA ALA A 252 3.75 -26.44 29.39
C ALA A 252 5.23 -26.20 29.02
N TYR A 253 6.16 -26.43 29.95
CA TYR A 253 7.58 -26.08 29.80
C TYR A 253 8.48 -27.31 29.99
N CYS A 254 9.63 -27.36 29.31
CA CYS A 254 10.57 -28.49 29.39
C CYS A 254 11.93 -28.14 30.00
N GLY A 255 12.20 -26.87 30.29
CA GLY A 255 13.46 -26.41 30.88
C GLY A 255 14.67 -26.35 29.93
N ARG A 256 14.53 -26.86 28.69
CA ARG A 256 15.59 -26.91 27.67
C ARG A 256 15.65 -25.62 26.86
N GLN A 257 16.73 -25.49 26.11
CA GLN A 257 16.93 -24.43 25.12
C GLN A 257 16.17 -24.75 23.82
N HIS A 258 15.56 -23.73 23.23
CA HIS A 258 14.85 -23.83 21.95
C HIS A 258 15.29 -22.72 21.01
N LEU A 259 15.54 -23.09 19.77
CA LEU A 259 15.76 -22.16 18.67
C LEU A 259 14.42 -21.74 18.08
N ILE A 260 14.04 -20.49 18.31
CA ILE A 260 12.76 -19.92 17.88
C ILE A 260 12.95 -18.75 16.92
N LEU A 261 11.93 -18.51 16.10
CA LEU A 261 11.85 -17.32 15.26
C LEU A 261 11.17 -16.22 16.06
N MET A 262 11.83 -15.07 16.18
CA MET A 262 11.29 -13.90 16.87
C MET A 262 11.40 -12.67 15.97
N PRO A 263 10.39 -11.78 15.92
CA PRO A 263 10.56 -10.48 15.29
C PRO A 263 11.76 -9.75 15.91
N GLU A 264 12.64 -9.18 15.08
CA GLU A 264 13.90 -8.60 15.57
C GLU A 264 13.65 -7.52 16.63
N HIS A 265 12.62 -6.68 16.44
CA HIS A 265 12.24 -5.63 17.38
C HIS A 265 11.73 -6.14 18.75
N GLN A 266 11.45 -7.44 18.88
CA GLN A 266 11.05 -8.10 20.13
C GLN A 266 12.17 -8.97 20.71
N SER A 267 13.22 -9.22 19.94
CA SER A 267 14.34 -10.05 20.34
C SER A 267 15.31 -9.31 21.25
N SER A 268 16.18 -10.05 21.93
CA SER A 268 17.31 -9.47 22.66
C SER A 268 18.19 -8.56 21.80
N ALA A 269 18.24 -8.78 20.48
CA ALA A 269 18.99 -7.94 19.54
C ALA A 269 18.42 -6.51 19.40
N ALA A 270 17.15 -6.28 19.74
CA ALA A 270 16.57 -4.94 19.75
C ALA A 270 17.21 -4.01 20.79
N TYR A 271 17.76 -4.57 21.86
CA TYR A 271 18.40 -3.82 22.94
C TYR A 271 19.91 -3.61 22.72
N ASP A 272 20.46 -4.16 21.64
CA ASP A 272 21.85 -3.95 21.26
C ASP A 272 22.01 -2.58 20.59
N THR A 273 22.26 -1.56 21.40
CA THR A 273 22.50 -0.17 20.96
C THR A 273 23.72 0.00 20.07
N SER A 274 24.60 -1.01 19.96
CA SER A 274 25.75 -0.97 19.04
C SER A 274 25.37 -1.32 17.60
N LYS A 275 24.20 -1.93 17.40
CA LYS A 275 23.72 -2.38 16.10
C LYS A 275 22.89 -1.28 15.43
N SER A 276 23.28 -0.90 14.21
CA SER A 276 22.49 0.00 13.38
C SER A 276 21.14 -0.65 13.02
N ALA A 277 20.05 0.10 13.13
CA ALA A 277 18.72 -0.34 12.71
C ALA A 277 18.70 -0.79 11.23
N LEU A 278 17.89 -1.79 10.92
CA LEU A 278 17.74 -2.30 9.56
C LEU A 278 16.92 -1.31 8.71
N THR A 279 17.51 -0.77 7.65
CA THR A 279 16.80 0.11 6.71
C THR A 279 16.16 -0.67 5.57
N LEU A 280 15.12 -0.11 4.96
CA LEU A 280 14.44 -0.68 3.80
C LEU A 280 15.42 -0.90 2.65
N THR A 281 16.31 0.05 2.38
CA THR A 281 17.36 -0.07 1.36
C THR A 281 18.24 -1.30 1.63
N ARG A 282 18.79 -1.42 2.85
CA ARG A 282 19.63 -2.57 3.23
C ARG A 282 18.86 -3.88 3.13
N PHE A 283 17.62 -3.90 3.59
CA PHE A 283 16.75 -5.07 3.52
C PHE A 283 16.55 -5.53 2.07
N ILE A 284 16.21 -4.62 1.16
CA ILE A 284 15.96 -4.94 -0.26
C ILE A 284 17.23 -5.46 -0.93
N VAL A 285 18.38 -4.82 -0.68
CA VAL A 285 19.69 -5.23 -1.21
C VAL A 285 20.05 -6.64 -0.72
N GLU A 286 19.90 -6.91 0.58
CA GLU A 286 20.17 -8.24 1.15
C GLU A 286 19.20 -9.30 0.62
N ALA A 287 17.92 -8.95 0.42
CA ALA A 287 16.94 -9.86 -0.17
C ALA A 287 17.24 -10.15 -1.65
N ALA A 288 17.70 -9.14 -2.41
CA ALA A 288 18.02 -9.26 -3.82
C ALA A 288 19.29 -10.11 -4.02
N GLY A 289 20.29 -9.94 -3.15
CA GLY A 289 21.49 -10.76 -3.11
C GLY A 289 21.27 -12.16 -2.51
N GLY A 290 20.07 -12.45 -1.99
CA GLY A 290 19.74 -13.74 -1.38
C GLY A 290 20.27 -13.95 0.04
N ALA A 291 20.96 -12.97 0.61
CA ALA A 291 21.38 -12.98 2.01
C ALA A 291 20.18 -13.00 2.97
N ARG A 292 19.01 -12.50 2.53
CA ARG A 292 17.76 -12.53 3.26
C ARG A 292 16.70 -13.32 2.48
N VAL A 293 15.99 -14.22 3.16
CA VAL A 293 15.02 -15.13 2.54
C VAL A 293 13.64 -15.01 3.18
N PRO A 294 12.56 -15.14 2.40
CA PRO A 294 11.22 -15.23 2.96
C PRO A 294 11.01 -16.62 3.54
N PHE A 295 10.25 -16.72 4.63
CA PHE A 295 9.86 -18.00 5.21
C PHE A 295 8.35 -18.05 5.48
N ARG A 296 7.82 -19.27 5.67
CA ARG A 296 6.50 -19.49 6.25
C ARG A 296 6.58 -20.56 7.33
N ARG A 297 6.06 -20.28 8.53
CA ARG A 297 5.97 -21.25 9.62
C ARG A 297 4.71 -21.01 10.44
N ASN A 298 3.97 -22.07 10.75
CA ASN A 298 2.73 -21.99 11.54
C ASN A 298 1.72 -20.97 11.00
N GLY A 299 1.65 -20.82 9.67
CA GLY A 299 0.75 -19.86 9.01
C GLY A 299 1.26 -18.41 8.97
N MET A 300 2.36 -18.10 9.66
CA MET A 300 2.99 -16.78 9.64
C MET A 300 4.07 -16.70 8.57
N TYR A 301 4.18 -15.53 7.96
CA TYR A 301 5.22 -15.18 7.00
C TYR A 301 6.14 -14.10 7.58
N GLY A 302 7.38 -14.10 7.12
CA GLY A 302 8.34 -13.06 7.43
C GLY A 302 9.61 -13.22 6.60
N TRP A 303 10.62 -12.46 6.96
CA TRP A 303 11.95 -12.50 6.38
C TRP A 303 13.01 -12.66 7.45
N LEU A 304 14.09 -13.37 7.13
CA LEU A 304 15.24 -13.51 8.02
C LEU A 304 16.54 -13.74 7.23
N PRO A 305 17.71 -13.56 7.86
CA PRO A 305 18.98 -13.91 7.23
C PRO A 305 19.03 -15.40 6.83
N SER A 306 19.55 -15.69 5.64
CA SER A 306 19.62 -17.05 5.07
C SER A 306 20.36 -18.05 5.96
N ASP A 307 21.48 -17.63 6.57
CA ASP A 307 22.25 -18.43 7.51
C ASP A 307 21.45 -18.81 8.76
N GLN A 308 20.61 -17.90 9.25
CA GLN A 308 19.72 -18.17 10.38
C GLN A 308 18.59 -19.10 10.00
N TRP A 309 18.08 -19.01 8.76
CA TRP A 309 17.08 -19.94 8.26
C TRP A 309 17.62 -21.36 8.14
N ASP A 310 18.82 -21.53 7.58
CA ASP A 310 19.47 -22.84 7.46
C ASP A 310 19.71 -23.47 8.83
N ARG A 311 20.14 -22.66 9.82
CA ARG A 311 20.27 -23.10 11.22
C ARG A 311 18.92 -23.49 11.83
N TYR A 312 17.86 -22.71 11.58
CA TYR A 312 16.52 -23.04 12.07
C TYR A 312 16.02 -24.37 11.50
N LEU A 313 16.14 -24.58 10.19
CA LEU A 313 15.75 -25.81 9.52
C LEU A 313 16.56 -27.03 10.00
N SER A 314 17.86 -26.84 10.23
CA SER A 314 18.72 -27.90 10.78
C SER A 314 18.28 -28.35 12.18
N ALA A 315 17.76 -27.41 12.99
CA ALA A 315 17.34 -27.70 14.37
C ALA A 315 15.88 -28.16 14.49
N ASN A 316 14.98 -27.65 13.65
CA ASN A 316 13.52 -27.84 13.78
C ASN A 316 12.90 -28.68 12.66
N GLY A 317 13.72 -29.19 11.74
CA GLY A 317 13.28 -29.93 10.56
C GLY A 317 12.84 -29.01 9.43
N PRO A 318 12.56 -29.60 8.24
CA PRO A 318 12.19 -28.83 7.06
C PRO A 318 10.88 -28.06 7.25
N GLU A 319 10.69 -27.06 6.41
CA GLU A 319 9.43 -26.33 6.30
C GLU A 319 8.29 -27.31 5.93
N GLU A 320 7.17 -27.25 6.65
CA GLU A 320 5.99 -28.03 6.28
C GLU A 320 5.44 -27.50 4.96
N GLN A 321 5.71 -28.22 3.87
CA GLN A 321 4.97 -28.05 2.63
C GLN A 321 3.55 -28.53 2.89
N SER A 322 2.60 -27.62 3.12
CA SER A 322 1.22 -28.00 3.35
C SER A 322 0.72 -28.80 2.14
N SER A 323 0.47 -30.09 2.33
CA SER A 323 0.01 -31.06 1.33
C SER A 323 -1.33 -30.69 0.67
N SER A 324 -2.00 -29.63 1.13
CA SER A 324 -3.16 -29.04 0.46
C SER A 324 -2.82 -28.13 -0.73
N GLU A 325 -1.56 -27.73 -0.91
CA GLU A 325 -1.16 -26.81 -1.98
C GLU A 325 -1.20 -27.43 -3.39
N ASP A 326 -1.16 -28.77 -3.46
CA ASP A 326 -1.14 -29.56 -4.69
C ASP A 326 -2.51 -30.15 -5.09
N ARG A 327 -3.57 -29.85 -4.34
CA ARG A 327 -4.94 -30.03 -4.86
C ARG A 327 -5.23 -28.90 -5.83
N SER A 328 -4.68 -29.02 -7.04
CA SER A 328 -5.27 -28.41 -8.21
C SER A 328 -6.71 -28.88 -8.29
N ALA A 329 -7.66 -28.07 -7.81
CA ALA A 329 -9.06 -28.22 -8.18
C ALA A 329 -9.19 -27.80 -9.65
N VAL A 330 -8.54 -28.55 -10.55
CA VAL A 330 -8.98 -28.67 -11.92
C VAL A 330 -10.31 -29.39 -11.81
N ARG A 331 -11.40 -28.62 -11.74
CA ARG A 331 -12.68 -29.15 -12.23
C ARG A 331 -12.41 -29.53 -13.69
N ARG A 332 -12.38 -30.83 -13.99
CA ARG A 332 -12.53 -31.33 -15.36
C ARG A 332 -13.92 -30.89 -15.83
N GLY A 333 -13.99 -29.67 -16.35
CA GLY A 333 -15.14 -29.11 -17.04
C GLY A 333 -14.73 -28.84 -18.47
N ASP A 334 -15.53 -29.33 -19.40
CA ASP A 334 -15.31 -29.34 -20.84
C ASP A 334 -14.99 -27.94 -21.39
N ARG A 335 -13.93 -27.85 -22.20
CA ARG A 335 -13.33 -26.60 -22.71
C ARG A 335 -14.13 -25.94 -23.83
N ARG A 336 -15.34 -26.41 -24.11
CA ARG A 336 -16.23 -25.92 -25.19
C ARG A 336 -17.31 -24.91 -24.76
N ALA A 337 -17.35 -24.49 -23.50
CA ALA A 337 -18.42 -23.62 -22.98
C ALA A 337 -18.03 -22.15 -22.68
N LEU A 338 -16.90 -21.65 -23.21
CA LEU A 338 -16.46 -20.26 -22.95
C LEU A 338 -16.09 -19.51 -24.25
N CYS A 339 -17.06 -19.41 -25.16
CA CYS A 339 -17.13 -18.32 -26.13
C CYS A 339 -18.33 -17.44 -25.74
N THR A 340 -18.09 -16.16 -25.46
CA THR A 340 -19.10 -15.18 -25.00
C THR A 340 -19.59 -14.25 -26.10
N GLU A 341 -19.41 -14.57 -27.38
CA GLU A 341 -19.87 -13.69 -28.48
C GLU A 341 -21.36 -13.83 -28.83
N ASP A 342 -22.06 -14.90 -28.42
CA ASP A 342 -23.45 -15.14 -28.87
C ASP A 342 -24.46 -15.46 -27.75
N ARG A 343 -24.55 -14.64 -26.69
CA ARG A 343 -25.69 -14.74 -25.74
C ARG A 343 -26.55 -13.46 -25.73
N PRO A 344 -27.84 -13.55 -26.13
CA PRO A 344 -28.74 -12.40 -26.15
C PRO A 344 -29.05 -11.94 -24.72
N ALA A 345 -29.11 -10.63 -24.57
CA ALA A 345 -29.44 -9.97 -23.32
C ALA A 345 -30.93 -10.13 -23.01
N THR A 346 -31.27 -11.06 -22.11
CA THR A 346 -32.36 -10.94 -21.12
C THR A 346 -32.45 -12.23 -20.30
N GLU A 347 -32.91 -12.08 -19.06
CA GLU A 347 -33.44 -13.10 -18.13
C GLU A 347 -32.57 -13.51 -16.92
N ALA A 348 -33.22 -13.33 -15.76
CA ALA A 348 -32.95 -13.87 -14.43
C ALA A 348 -31.85 -13.23 -13.54
N ARG A 349 -32.10 -11.97 -13.15
CA ARG A 349 -32.11 -11.63 -11.71
C ARG A 349 -33.28 -12.38 -11.08
N ASN A 350 -33.01 -13.23 -10.08
CA ASN A 350 -33.83 -13.47 -8.87
C ASN A 350 -33.52 -14.85 -8.29
N GLU A 351 -32.56 -14.93 -7.38
CA GLU A 351 -32.64 -15.89 -6.26
C GLU A 351 -32.15 -15.20 -4.97
N PRO A 352 -32.92 -15.24 -3.88
CA PRO A 352 -32.56 -14.62 -2.62
C PRO A 352 -31.48 -15.45 -1.91
N LYS A 353 -30.30 -14.85 -1.70
CA LYS A 353 -29.24 -15.47 -0.90
C LYS A 353 -29.65 -15.51 0.58
N LYS A 354 -29.75 -16.72 1.14
CA LYS A 354 -30.00 -16.96 2.58
C LYS A 354 -28.94 -16.26 3.43
N ARG A 355 -29.38 -15.42 4.37
CA ARG A 355 -28.58 -14.85 5.45
C ARG A 355 -28.17 -15.99 6.41
N TYR A 356 -26.87 -16.15 6.63
CA TYR A 356 -26.35 -16.88 7.78
C TYR A 356 -26.10 -15.86 8.89
N GLU A 357 -26.68 -16.11 10.06
CA GLU A 357 -26.52 -15.32 11.27
C GLU A 357 -25.06 -15.40 11.76
N SER A 358 -24.41 -14.24 11.85
CA SER A 358 -23.07 -14.08 12.41
C SER A 358 -23.14 -14.01 13.93
N ARG A 359 -22.36 -14.85 14.61
CA ARG A 359 -22.13 -14.77 16.06
C ARG A 359 -21.42 -13.45 16.39
N THR A 360 -22.07 -12.64 17.21
CA THR A 360 -21.53 -11.41 17.81
C THR A 360 -20.36 -11.74 18.72
N VAL A 361 -19.21 -11.10 18.49
CA VAL A 361 -18.14 -10.96 19.50
C VAL A 361 -18.11 -9.50 19.89
N VAL A 362 -18.46 -9.21 21.14
CA VAL A 362 -18.35 -7.88 21.74
C VAL A 362 -16.89 -7.70 22.15
N LEU A 363 -16.21 -6.74 21.54
CA LEU A 363 -14.92 -6.24 22.00
C LEU A 363 -15.18 -4.93 22.75
N GLU A 364 -14.97 -4.93 24.06
CA GLU A 364 -14.98 -3.73 24.87
C GLU A 364 -13.81 -2.83 24.46
N THR A 365 -14.12 -1.68 23.87
CA THR A 365 -13.18 -0.60 23.58
C THR A 365 -12.76 0.08 24.88
N ARG A 366 -11.47 0.06 25.17
CA ARG A 366 -10.85 0.88 26.22
C ARG A 366 -10.50 2.23 25.61
N GLU A 367 -10.99 3.32 26.20
CA GLU A 367 -10.70 4.68 25.76
C GLU A 367 -9.19 4.95 25.80
N VAL A 368 -8.63 5.32 24.63
CA VAL A 368 -7.25 5.77 24.49
C VAL A 368 -7.20 7.24 24.88
N THR A 369 -6.50 7.56 25.96
CA THR A 369 -6.21 8.94 26.35
C THR A 369 -5.33 9.58 25.27
N PRO A 370 -5.72 10.72 24.66
CA PRO A 370 -4.92 11.37 23.63
C PRO A 370 -3.60 11.86 24.22
N GLN A 371 -2.49 11.32 23.72
CA GLN A 371 -1.17 11.89 24.00
C GLN A 371 -0.97 13.14 23.13
N PRO A 372 -0.40 14.22 23.67
CA PRO A 372 -0.11 15.43 22.91
C PRO A 372 0.87 15.12 21.77
N ALA A 373 0.55 15.58 20.56
CA ALA A 373 1.39 15.42 19.38
C ALA A 373 2.77 16.07 19.63
N LEU A 374 3.82 15.25 19.64
CA LEU A 374 5.18 15.75 19.72
C LEU A 374 5.51 16.51 18.42
N PRO A 375 6.21 17.66 18.50
CA PRO A 375 6.58 18.44 17.33
C PRO A 375 7.50 17.61 16.41
N ALA A 376 7.25 17.68 15.11
CA ALA A 376 8.09 17.00 14.12
C ALA A 376 9.53 17.53 14.20
N ILE A 377 10.50 16.63 14.36
CA ILE A 377 11.94 16.93 14.47
C ILE A 377 12.67 16.53 13.19
N ASP A 378 13.73 17.26 12.83
CA ASP A 378 14.58 16.99 11.69
C ASP A 378 15.68 15.97 12.00
N ALA A 379 16.53 15.68 11.01
CA ALA A 379 17.62 14.71 11.13
C ALA A 379 18.69 15.08 12.18
N SER A 380 18.71 16.33 12.66
CA SER A 380 19.59 16.80 13.74
C SER A 380 18.90 16.82 15.11
N GLY A 381 17.65 16.36 15.18
CA GLY A 381 16.83 16.40 16.39
C GLY A 381 16.26 17.78 16.71
N GLN A 382 16.32 18.72 15.76
CA GLN A 382 15.77 20.07 15.94
C GLN A 382 14.31 20.12 15.45
N PRO A 383 13.42 20.89 16.09
CA PRO A 383 12.05 21.06 15.62
C PRO A 383 12.03 21.61 14.18
N ILE A 384 11.28 20.96 13.29
CA ILE A 384 11.11 21.42 11.92
C ILE A 384 10.27 22.70 11.97
N PRO A 385 10.80 23.84 11.48
CA PRO A 385 10.06 25.08 11.52
C PRO A 385 8.83 25.03 10.59
N PRO A 386 7.72 25.69 10.95
CA PRO A 386 6.52 25.69 10.13
C PRO A 386 6.76 26.47 8.83
N CYS A 387 6.16 25.98 7.74
CA CYS A 387 6.06 26.66 6.48
C CYS A 387 5.42 28.03 6.68
N HIS A 388 6.08 29.09 6.24
CA HIS A 388 5.56 30.45 6.37
C HIS A 388 4.27 30.71 5.55
N ILE A 389 3.84 29.74 4.72
CA ILE A 389 2.68 29.84 3.83
C ILE A 389 1.48 29.06 4.39
N CYS A 390 1.67 27.80 4.81
CA CYS A 390 0.56 26.93 5.24
C CYS A 390 0.65 26.47 6.71
N GLY A 391 1.68 26.88 7.46
CA GLY A 391 1.86 26.52 8.87
C GLY A 391 2.33 25.08 9.13
N GLN A 392 2.33 24.21 8.12
CA GLN A 392 2.78 22.82 8.27
C GLN A 392 4.33 22.72 8.26
N PRO A 393 4.96 21.76 8.96
CA PRO A 393 6.41 21.65 9.04
C PRO A 393 7.10 21.62 7.65
N ALA A 394 8.08 22.50 7.43
CA ALA A 394 8.83 22.62 6.18
C ALA A 394 10.33 22.79 6.42
N SER A 395 11.14 22.01 5.72
CA SER A 395 12.60 22.05 5.84
C SER A 395 13.31 22.74 4.67
N LEU A 396 12.60 23.01 3.56
CA LEU A 396 13.14 23.79 2.45
C LEU A 396 13.12 25.26 2.82
N ARG A 397 14.17 25.98 2.42
CA ARG A 397 14.27 27.42 2.62
C ARG A 397 14.14 28.16 1.30
N ASN A 398 13.46 29.30 1.35
CA ASN A 398 13.32 30.19 0.21
C ASN A 398 14.60 31.04 0.02
N THR A 399 14.61 31.94 -0.98
CA THR A 399 15.76 32.84 -1.22
C THR A 399 16.00 33.85 -0.09
N GLU A 400 15.03 34.05 0.80
CA GLU A 400 15.11 34.87 2.01
C GLU A 400 15.35 34.03 3.28
N ASP A 401 15.76 32.77 3.13
CA ASP A 401 16.01 31.81 4.21
C ASP A 401 14.77 31.43 5.06
N LYS A 402 13.54 31.69 4.60
CA LYS A 402 12.29 31.32 5.29
C LYS A 402 11.87 29.87 4.97
N PRO A 403 11.32 29.10 5.94
CA PRO A 403 10.84 27.75 5.68
C PRO A 403 9.60 27.76 4.78
N GLU A 404 9.60 26.96 3.72
CA GLU A 404 8.46 26.83 2.80
C GLU A 404 8.39 25.42 2.19
N HIS A 405 7.21 24.97 1.76
CA HIS A 405 7.12 23.80 0.89
C HIS A 405 7.39 24.22 -0.56
N TYR A 406 7.99 23.31 -1.34
CA TYR A 406 8.14 23.51 -2.78
C TYR A 406 6.79 23.79 -3.47
N SER A 407 5.73 23.11 -3.05
CA SER A 407 4.36 23.33 -3.52
C SER A 407 3.82 24.71 -3.15
N CYS A 408 4.07 25.18 -1.93
CA CYS A 408 3.67 26.52 -1.50
C CYS A 408 4.44 27.63 -2.24
N ARG A 409 5.74 27.44 -2.50
CA ARG A 409 6.57 28.34 -3.31
C ARG A 409 6.02 28.50 -4.73
N GLN A 410 5.64 27.39 -5.36
CA GLN A 410 5.10 27.42 -6.71
C GLN A 410 3.72 28.08 -6.81
N ARG A 411 2.89 27.96 -5.77
CA ARG A 411 1.59 28.67 -5.69
C ARG A 411 1.74 30.19 -5.57
N GLN A 412 2.78 30.68 -4.90
CA GLN A 412 3.04 32.13 -4.80
C GLN A 412 3.71 32.74 -6.05
N GLY A 413 4.39 31.92 -6.86
CA GLY A 413 5.08 32.37 -8.07
C GLY A 413 4.21 32.40 -9.34
N ALA A 414 2.94 32.01 -9.25
CA ALA A 414 2.00 32.11 -10.36
C ALA A 414 1.46 33.55 -10.45
N PRO A 415 1.69 34.29 -11.56
CA PRO A 415 0.98 35.54 -11.77
C PRO A 415 -0.53 35.27 -11.82
N SER A 416 -1.27 36.11 -11.10
CA SER A 416 -2.74 36.07 -10.97
C SER A 416 -3.46 36.20 -12.31
#